data_AF-A0AAD5XV91-F1
#
_entry.id   AF-A0AAD5XV91-F1
#
_cell.length_a   1.000
_cell.length_b   1.000
_cell.length_c   1.000
_cell.angle_alpha   90.00
_cell.angle_beta   90.00
_cell.angle_gamma   90.00
#
_symmetry.space_group_name_H-M   'P 1'
#
loop_
_entity.id
_entity.type
_entity.pdbx_description
1 polymer ?
#
loop_
_entity_poly.entity_id
_entity_poly.type
_entity_poly.pdbx_seq_one_letter_code
_entity_poly.pdbx_strand_id
1 'polypeptide(L)'
;MFYQWLQQLILLIFPFFSLVLTEEIILSSTLFNDLPKQMPYFKDSEAILYHESNTNNVYVSKNEGKSWAKVTNVPEGSCLTLIQHAFEPQTVTKYN
;
A
#
# COMPACT_ATOMS: atom_id res chain seq x y z
N MET A 1 -4.76 55.05 8.23
CA MET A 1 -4.39 54.64 6.85
C MET A 1 -3.67 53.29 6.82
N PHE A 2 -2.64 53.05 7.63
CA PHE A 2 -1.84 51.81 7.59
C PHE A 2 -2.65 50.49 7.70
N TYR A 3 -3.63 50.42 8.61
CA TYR A 3 -4.47 49.22 8.80
C TYR A 3 -5.38 48.86 7.60
N GLN A 4 -5.79 49.85 6.81
CA GLN A 4 -6.59 49.62 5.59
C GLN A 4 -5.76 48.92 4.50
N TRP A 5 -4.49 49.30 4.37
CA TRP A 5 -3.54 48.63 3.46
C TRP A 5 -3.25 47.20 3.90
N LEU A 6 -3.11 46.96 5.20
CA LEU A 6 -2.89 45.63 5.76
C LEU A 6 -4.08 44.68 5.48
N GLN A 7 -5.32 45.17 5.60
CA GLN A 7 -6.51 44.37 5.29
C GLN A 7 -6.67 44.04 3.80
N GLN A 8 -6.30 44.97 2.91
CA GLN A 8 -6.33 44.71 1.47
C GLN A 8 -5.31 43.64 1.05
N LEU A 9 -4.14 43.59 1.71
CA LEU A 9 -3.16 42.53 1.50
C LEU A 9 -3.68 41.17 1.95
N ILE A 10 -4.36 41.10 3.10
CA ILE A 10 -4.94 39.84 3.63
C ILE A 10 -6.04 39.29 2.70
N LEU A 11 -6.89 40.16 2.13
CA LEU A 11 -7.93 39.75 1.18
C LEU A 11 -7.35 39.20 -0.15
N LEU A 12 -6.18 39.69 -0.57
CA LEU A 12 -5.49 39.17 -1.76
C LEU A 12 -4.82 37.80 -1.54
N ILE A 13 -4.50 37.45 -0.29
CA ILE A 13 -3.86 36.17 0.06
C ILE A 13 -4.90 35.07 0.29
N PHE A 14 -6.12 35.44 0.69
CA PHE A 14 -7.23 34.50 0.97
C PHE A 14 -7.57 33.51 -0.18
N PRO A 15 -7.65 33.92 -1.47
CA PRO A 15 -7.95 32.98 -2.55
C PRO A 15 -6.79 32.03 -2.91
N PHE A 16 -5.56 32.31 -2.45
CA PHE A 16 -4.43 31.39 -2.60
C PHE A 16 -4.48 30.25 -1.59
N PHE A 17 -5.14 30.44 -0.45
CA PHE A 17 -5.26 29.41 0.58
C PHE A 17 -6.37 28.39 0.27
N SER A 18 -7.24 28.66 -0.70
CA SER A 18 -8.28 27.73 -1.16
C SER A 18 -7.80 26.71 -2.19
N LEU A 19 -6.50 26.58 -2.44
CA LEU A 19 -5.96 25.45 -3.19
C LEU A 19 -6.03 24.19 -2.30
N VAL A 20 -7.24 23.66 -2.14
CA VAL A 20 -7.46 22.33 -1.60
C VAL A 20 -6.78 21.37 -2.56
N LEU A 21 -5.73 20.69 -2.07
CA LEU A 21 -5.17 19.54 -2.76
C LEU A 21 -6.23 18.44 -2.70
N THR A 22 -7.02 18.29 -3.76
CA THR A 22 -7.86 17.11 -3.92
C THR A 22 -6.91 15.94 -4.18
N GLU A 23 -6.82 15.01 -3.23
CA GLU A 23 -6.20 13.72 -3.49
C GLU A 23 -7.08 12.97 -4.50
N GLU A 24 -6.60 12.82 -5.72
CA GLU A 24 -7.28 11.97 -6.71
C GLU A 24 -7.22 10.51 -6.23
N ILE A 25 -8.39 9.84 -6.19
CA ILE A 25 -8.45 8.43 -5.86
C ILE A 25 -7.85 7.64 -7.02
N ILE A 26 -6.60 7.18 -6.85
CA ILE A 26 -5.91 6.35 -7.85
C ILE A 26 -6.32 4.89 -7.65
N LEU A 27 -7.05 4.33 -8.63
CA LEU A 27 -7.36 2.90 -8.68
C LEU A 27 -6.20 2.15 -9.37
N SER A 28 -5.68 1.11 -8.73
CA SER A 28 -4.69 0.19 -9.32
C SER A 28 -5.30 -1.20 -9.42
N SER A 29 -5.13 -1.85 -10.57
CA SER A 29 -5.53 -3.24 -10.78
C SER A 29 -4.33 -4.05 -11.28
N THR A 30 -4.15 -5.24 -10.72
CA THR A 30 -3.12 -6.19 -11.12
C THR A 30 -3.79 -7.52 -11.43
N LEU A 31 -3.47 -8.08 -12.59
CA LEU A 31 -3.97 -9.38 -13.00
C LEU A 31 -2.99 -10.47 -12.58
N PHE A 32 -3.54 -11.53 -11.98
CA PHE A 32 -2.83 -12.76 -11.67
C PHE A 32 -3.38 -13.87 -12.56
N ASN A 33 -2.53 -14.84 -12.89
CA ASN A 33 -2.93 -15.95 -13.76
C ASN A 33 -3.81 -16.96 -13.03
N ASP A 34 -3.62 -17.10 -11.72
CA ASP A 34 -4.30 -18.06 -10.88
C ASP A 34 -4.96 -17.39 -9.68
N LEU A 35 -5.98 -18.03 -9.11
CA LEU A 35 -6.61 -17.57 -7.88
C LEU A 35 -5.68 -17.77 -6.67
N PRO A 36 -5.83 -16.94 -5.62
CA PRO A 36 -5.02 -17.09 -4.43
C PRO A 36 -5.46 -18.33 -3.64
N LYS A 37 -4.48 -19.15 -3.23
CA LYS A 37 -4.67 -20.20 -2.23
C LYS A 37 -4.76 -19.62 -0.82
N GLN A 38 -3.93 -18.63 -0.54
CA GLN A 38 -3.91 -17.87 0.71
C GLN A 38 -3.61 -16.40 0.41
N MET A 39 -4.28 -15.49 1.12
CA MET A 39 -4.06 -14.05 1.02
C MET A 39 -4.08 -13.42 2.43
N PRO A 40 -3.03 -13.65 3.24
CA PRO A 40 -3.00 -13.10 4.58
C PRO A 40 -2.73 -11.58 4.54
N TYR A 41 -3.43 -10.89 5.43
CA TYR A 41 -3.27 -9.47 5.72
C TYR A 41 -2.62 -9.31 7.10
N PHE A 42 -1.69 -8.36 7.22
CA PHE A 42 -1.00 -8.08 8.47
C PHE A 42 -1.69 -6.90 9.14
N LYS A 43 -2.10 -7.10 10.40
CA LYS A 43 -2.81 -6.06 11.15
C LYS A 43 -1.89 -4.84 11.28
N ASP A 44 -2.45 -3.64 11.13
CA ASP A 44 -1.72 -2.37 11.28
C ASP A 44 -0.53 -2.25 10.29
N SER A 45 -0.62 -2.91 9.13
CA SER A 45 0.40 -2.90 8.08
C SER A 45 -0.24 -2.77 6.71
N GLU A 46 0.44 -2.06 5.81
CA GLU A 46 0.04 -1.94 4.40
C GLU A 46 0.40 -3.19 3.58
N ALA A 47 1.07 -4.16 4.21
CA ALA A 47 1.57 -5.34 3.53
C ALA A 47 0.48 -6.39 3.32
N ILE A 48 0.46 -6.95 2.11
CA ILE A 48 -0.45 -8.04 1.71
C ILE A 48 0.38 -9.10 1.01
N LEU A 49 0.15 -10.38 1.32
CA LEU A 49 0.73 -11.49 0.58
C LEU A 49 -0.32 -12.13 -0.32
N TYR A 50 0.12 -12.62 -1.47
CA TYR A 50 -0.69 -13.35 -2.44
C TYR A 50 0.02 -14.65 -2.81
N HIS A 51 -0.53 -15.78 -2.39
CA HIS A 51 -0.01 -17.10 -2.70
C HIS A 51 -0.81 -17.71 -3.86
N GLU A 52 -0.18 -17.86 -5.02
CA GLU A 52 -0.80 -18.48 -6.20
C GLU A 52 -1.05 -19.98 -5.97
N SER A 53 -2.23 -20.45 -6.39
CA SER A 53 -2.66 -21.84 -6.17
C SER A 53 -1.96 -22.88 -7.04
N ASN A 54 -1.71 -22.58 -8.32
CA ASN A 54 -1.11 -23.57 -9.24
C ASN A 54 0.41 -23.49 -9.28
N THR A 55 0.97 -22.28 -9.35
CA THR A 55 2.41 -22.09 -9.46
C THR A 55 3.12 -22.16 -8.11
N ASN A 56 2.40 -22.04 -6.99
CA ASN A 56 2.97 -21.90 -5.63
C ASN A 56 3.95 -20.72 -5.48
N ASN A 57 3.83 -19.68 -6.32
CA ASN A 57 4.58 -18.45 -6.15
C ASN A 57 3.93 -17.55 -5.11
N VAL A 58 4.74 -16.73 -4.45
CA VAL A 58 4.28 -15.73 -3.48
C VAL A 58 4.64 -14.34 -3.98
N TYR A 59 3.64 -13.48 -4.00
CA TYR A 59 3.78 -12.06 -4.27
C TYR A 59 3.50 -11.27 -2.98
N VAL A 60 4.19 -10.15 -2.82
CA VAL A 60 4.01 -9.22 -1.72
C VAL A 60 3.67 -7.85 -2.27
N SER A 61 2.62 -7.24 -1.74
CA SER A 61 2.38 -5.82 -1.83
C SER A 61 2.82 -5.16 -0.53
N LYS A 62 3.41 -3.97 -0.63
CA LYS A 62 3.83 -3.15 0.52
C LYS A 62 3.07 -1.83 0.60
N ASN A 63 2.02 -1.69 -0.21
CA ASN A 63 1.27 -0.46 -0.43
C ASN A 63 -0.20 -0.79 -0.70
N GLU A 64 -0.78 -1.66 0.13
CA GLU A 64 -2.21 -1.97 0.14
C GLU A 64 -2.74 -2.55 -1.19
N GLY A 65 -1.89 -3.28 -1.92
CA GLY A 65 -2.25 -3.91 -3.20
C GLY A 65 -2.10 -3.00 -4.42
N LYS A 66 -1.54 -1.78 -4.28
CA LYS A 66 -1.30 -0.86 -5.41
C LYS A 66 -0.22 -1.39 -6.35
N SER A 67 0.83 -2.00 -5.81
CA SER A 67 1.85 -2.72 -6.58
C SER A 67 2.26 -4.02 -5.91
N TRP A 68 2.75 -4.95 -6.72
CA TRP A 68 3.08 -6.30 -6.32
C TRP A 68 4.49 -6.67 -6.77
N ALA A 69 5.24 -7.34 -5.91
CA ALA A 69 6.56 -7.88 -6.22
C ALA A 69 6.61 -9.36 -5.85
N LYS A 70 7.23 -10.17 -6.71
CA LYS A 70 7.49 -11.58 -6.39
C LYS A 70 8.51 -11.68 -5.26
N VAL A 71 8.29 -12.58 -4.30
CA VAL A 71 9.26 -12.88 -3.25
C VAL A 71 10.41 -13.66 -3.88
N THR A 72 11.63 -13.11 -3.82
CA THR A 72 12.83 -13.68 -4.48
C THR A 72 13.60 -14.66 -3.61
N ASN A 73 13.43 -14.58 -2.28
CA ASN A 73 14.18 -15.42 -1.34
C ASN A 73 13.66 -16.86 -1.26
N VAL A 74 12.53 -17.15 -1.91
CA VAL A 74 11.92 -18.48 -1.97
C VAL A 74 12.04 -18.98 -3.41
N PRO A 75 12.60 -20.18 -3.65
CA PRO A 75 12.63 -20.75 -4.99
C PRO A 75 11.23 -20.85 -5.59
N GLU A 76 11.15 -20.66 -6.90
CA GLU A 76 9.87 -20.64 -7.61
C GLU A 76 9.08 -21.93 -7.36
N GLY A 77 7.78 -21.78 -7.12
CA GLY A 77 6.84 -22.86 -6.85
C GLY A 77 7.13 -23.76 -5.66
N SER A 78 8.02 -23.35 -4.75
CA SER A 78 8.37 -24.13 -3.57
C SER A 78 7.57 -23.76 -2.31
N CYS A 79 6.69 -22.74 -2.39
CA CYS A 79 5.88 -22.33 -1.24
C CYS A 79 4.63 -23.21 -1.08
N LEU A 80 4.60 -24.05 -0.04
CA LEU A 80 3.46 -24.93 0.25
C LEU A 80 2.32 -24.22 0.98
N THR A 81 2.65 -23.39 1.96
CA THR A 81 1.69 -22.67 2.80
C THR A 81 2.31 -21.42 3.43
N LEU A 82 1.47 -20.43 3.70
CA LEU A 82 1.80 -19.26 4.50
C LEU A 82 1.29 -19.45 5.93
N ILE A 83 2.18 -19.24 6.90
CA ILE A 83 1.86 -19.30 8.33
C ILE A 83 2.11 -17.91 8.93
N GLN A 84 1.07 -17.29 9.47
CA GLN A 84 1.19 -16.01 10.16
C GLN A 84 1.68 -16.23 11.59
N HIS A 85 2.57 -15.36 12.06
CA HIS A 85 3.10 -15.45 13.41
C HIS A 85 2.00 -15.10 14.44
N ALA A 86 1.74 -15.99 15.40
CA ALA A 86 0.62 -15.86 16.35
C ALA A 86 0.76 -14.66 17.30
N PHE A 87 1.99 -14.26 17.64
CA PHE A 87 2.28 -13.20 18.61
C PHE A 87 2.80 -11.91 17.97
N GLU A 88 3.04 -11.91 16.66
CA GLU A 88 3.53 -10.76 15.91
C GLU A 88 2.74 -10.61 14.60
N PRO A 89 1.46 -10.20 14.68
CA PRO A 89 0.58 -10.15 13.52
C PRO A 89 0.91 -9.01 12.54
N GLN A 90 1.81 -8.10 12.91
CA GLN A 90 2.11 -6.87 12.17
C GLN A 90 3.31 -6.98 11.21
N THR A 91 4.15 -8.02 11.37
CA THR A 91 5.45 -8.07 10.70
C THR A 91 5.50 -9.14 9.62
N VAL A 92 5.83 -8.73 8.39
CA VAL A 92 6.36 -9.62 7.35
C VAL A 92 7.86 -9.78 7.65
N THR A 93 8.23 -10.72 8.52
CA THR A 93 9.63 -10.86 8.94
C THR A 93 10.55 -11.10 7.73
N LYS A 94 11.50 -10.19 7.53
CA LYS A 94 12.63 -10.34 6.60
C LYS A 94 13.51 -11.49 7.11
N TYR A 95 13.41 -12.67 6.51
CA TYR A 95 14.47 -13.66 6.63
C TYR A 95 15.57 -13.27 5.64
N ASN A 96 16.60 -12.59 6.17
CA ASN A 96 17.88 -12.34 5.50
C ASN A 96 18.66 -13.64 5.35
#